data_AF-A0A0Q3VPL0-F1
#
_entry.id   AF-A0A0Q3VPL0-F1
#
_cell.length_a   1.000
_cell.length_b   1.000
_cell.length_c   1.000
_cell.angle_alpha   90.00
_cell.angle_beta   90.00
_cell.angle_gamma   90.00
#
_symmetry.space_group_name_H-M   'P 1'
#
loop_
_entity.id
_entity.type
_entity.pdbx_description
1 polymer ?
#
loop_
_entity_poly.entity_id
_entity_poly.type
_entity_poly.pdbx_seq_one_letter_code
_entity_poly.pdbx_strand_id
1 'polypeptide(L)'
;MSCSHLSTAWSSSALASSASSTRRRSSAPRSGGSGLVVRCSLRELRSRIDSVRNTQKITEAMKLVAAAKVRRAQEAVVSSRPFSEALVEVLYNMNQEIQTEDIDLPLTRTRPVKKVALVVLTGERGLCGSFNNNVLKKADTRIDELKQLGLEYTSS
;
A
#
# COMPACT_ATOMS: atom_id res chain seq x y z
N MET A 1 -51.14 -14.27 34.84
CA MET A 1 -50.98 -14.94 33.53
C MET A 1 -49.73 -15.82 33.64
N SER A 2 -49.74 -16.83 34.52
CA SER A 2 -50.12 -18.25 34.30
C SER A 2 -49.21 -19.03 33.34
N CYS A 3 -48.47 -19.97 33.95
CA CYS A 3 -48.04 -21.32 33.52
C CYS A 3 -47.19 -21.45 32.23
N SER A 4 -45.99 -22.06 32.22
CA SER A 4 -45.52 -23.41 32.64
C SER A 4 -45.88 -24.57 31.69
N HIS A 5 -44.88 -25.46 31.50
CA HIS A 5 -44.90 -26.77 30.83
C HIS A 5 -44.95 -26.77 29.28
N LEU A 6 -44.19 -27.59 28.55
CA LEU A 6 -44.13 -29.05 28.67
C LEU A 6 -42.71 -29.65 28.55
N SER A 7 -42.54 -30.70 29.35
CA SER A 7 -41.47 -31.69 29.33
C SER A 7 -42.00 -32.98 28.66
N THR A 8 -41.09 -33.85 28.20
CA THR A 8 -41.23 -35.33 28.07
C THR A 8 -42.29 -35.88 27.09
N ALA A 9 -42.17 -37.01 26.40
CA ALA A 9 -41.20 -38.11 26.29
C ALA A 9 -41.67 -39.01 25.11
N TRP A 10 -40.78 -39.86 24.58
CA TRP A 10 -41.02 -41.22 24.07
C TRP A 10 -39.86 -41.63 23.16
N SER A 11 -39.40 -42.88 23.08
CA SER A 11 -39.39 -44.04 23.98
C SER A 11 -38.44 -45.04 23.31
N SER A 12 -37.70 -45.77 24.12
CA SER A 12 -36.69 -46.78 23.73
C SER A 12 -37.29 -48.04 23.12
N SER A 13 -36.54 -48.71 22.24
CA SER A 13 -36.51 -50.18 22.00
C SER A 13 -35.56 -50.44 20.83
N ALA A 14 -34.69 -51.46 20.77
CA ALA A 14 -34.37 -52.55 21.66
C ALA A 14 -32.96 -53.10 21.34
N LEU A 15 -32.35 -53.68 22.37
CA LEU A 15 -31.32 -54.73 22.42
C LEU A 15 -31.57 -55.86 21.39
N ALA A 16 -30.65 -56.74 20.96
CA ALA A 16 -29.22 -56.98 21.16
C ALA A 16 -28.79 -58.17 20.24
N SER A 17 -27.46 -58.35 20.12
CA SER A 17 -26.75 -59.65 20.13
C SER A 17 -26.88 -60.67 18.98
N SER A 18 -25.75 -60.91 18.30
CA SER A 18 -24.86 -62.09 18.47
C SER A 18 -24.45 -62.87 17.21
N ALA A 19 -23.15 -63.25 17.24
CA ALA A 19 -22.48 -64.39 16.60
C ALA A 19 -22.28 -64.40 15.06
N SER A 20 -21.29 -65.07 14.47
CA SER A 20 -19.85 -65.31 14.70
C SER A 20 -19.35 -66.11 13.48
N SER A 21 -18.10 -65.87 13.03
CA SER A 21 -17.30 -66.70 12.08
C SER A 21 -17.82 -66.82 10.63
N THR A 22 -17.06 -66.67 9.55
CA THR A 22 -15.82 -67.39 9.20
C THR A 22 -15.13 -66.73 7.98
N ARG A 23 -13.87 -66.31 8.18
CA ARG A 23 -12.68 -66.46 7.30
C ARG A 23 -12.81 -66.28 5.77
N ARG A 24 -12.06 -65.30 5.23
CA ARG A 24 -11.04 -65.55 4.17
C ARG A 24 -10.01 -64.41 4.08
N ARG A 25 -8.74 -64.77 4.24
CA ARG A 25 -7.57 -63.96 3.90
C ARG A 25 -7.50 -63.78 2.38
N SER A 26 -7.11 -62.60 1.92
CA SER A 26 -6.13 -62.48 0.83
C SER A 26 -5.30 -61.21 1.03
N SER A 27 -3.99 -61.40 1.01
CA SER A 27 -2.93 -60.42 1.20
C SER A 27 -2.58 -59.76 -0.12
N ALA A 28 -2.60 -58.42 -0.17
CA ALA A 28 -2.00 -57.65 -1.27
C ALA A 28 -0.83 -56.80 -0.73
N PRO A 29 0.36 -56.82 -1.36
CA PRO A 29 1.46 -55.97 -0.95
C PRO A 29 1.21 -54.54 -1.47
N ARG A 30 1.23 -53.55 -0.58
CA ARG A 30 1.30 -52.13 -0.96
C ARG A 30 2.78 -51.75 -1.04
N SER A 31 3.35 -51.81 -2.24
CA SER A 31 4.68 -51.27 -2.51
C SER A 31 4.58 -50.00 -3.34
N GLY A 32 5.20 -48.92 -2.85
CA GLY A 32 5.73 -47.88 -3.73
C GLY A 32 4.94 -46.57 -3.83
N GLY A 33 4.30 -46.11 -2.77
CA GLY A 33 4.08 -44.66 -2.63
C GLY A 33 5.42 -44.01 -2.28
N SER A 34 6.20 -43.58 -3.28
CA SER A 34 7.33 -42.67 -3.05
C SER A 34 6.75 -41.32 -2.64
N GLY A 35 6.31 -41.23 -1.40
CA GLY A 35 6.00 -39.96 -0.75
C GLY A 35 7.20 -39.06 -0.92
N LEU A 36 6.95 -37.84 -1.40
CA LEU A 36 7.95 -36.79 -1.51
C LEU A 36 8.59 -36.62 -0.14
N VAL A 37 9.76 -37.23 0.08
CA VAL A 37 10.52 -37.01 1.31
C VAL A 37 11.09 -35.62 1.19
N VAL A 38 10.40 -34.65 1.80
CA VAL A 38 10.90 -33.29 1.96
C VAL A 38 12.15 -33.38 2.83
N ARG A 39 13.30 -33.48 2.18
CA ARG A 39 14.61 -33.32 2.81
C ARG A 39 14.89 -31.82 2.96
N CYS A 40 14.09 -31.13 3.77
CA CYS A 40 14.52 -29.84 4.28
C CYS A 40 15.31 -30.13 5.56
N SER A 41 16.61 -29.86 5.52
CA SER A 41 17.44 -30.07 6.69
C SER A 41 17.02 -29.09 7.79
N LEU A 42 16.98 -29.52 9.06
CA LEU A 42 16.71 -28.61 10.19
C LEU A 42 17.66 -27.40 10.20
N ARG A 43 18.84 -27.55 9.60
CA ARG A 43 19.83 -26.49 9.39
C ARG A 43 19.34 -25.42 8.41
N GLU A 44 18.72 -25.77 7.29
CA GLU A 44 18.14 -24.81 6.34
C GLU A 44 17.00 -24.00 6.97
N LEU A 45 16.12 -24.66 7.73
CA LEU A 45 15.03 -23.96 8.42
C LEU A 45 15.58 -22.96 9.45
N ARG A 46 16.57 -23.35 10.25
CA ARG A 46 17.23 -22.45 11.20
C ARG A 46 17.91 -21.27 10.48
N SER A 47 18.64 -21.54 9.39
CA SER A 47 19.27 -20.51 8.57
C SER A 47 18.26 -19.51 7.99
N ARG A 48 17.10 -19.98 7.51
CA ARG A 48 16.05 -19.12 6.98
C ARG A 48 15.37 -18.29 8.06
N ILE A 49 15.16 -18.86 9.25
CA ILE A 49 14.66 -18.12 10.42
C ILE A 49 15.61 -16.97 10.76
N ASP A 50 16.92 -17.23 10.80
CA ASP A 50 17.91 -16.20 11.11
C ASP A 50 18.00 -15.13 10.02
N SER A 51 17.88 -15.52 8.74
CA SER A 51 17.81 -14.58 7.61
C SER A 51 16.58 -13.67 7.68
N VAL A 52 15.40 -14.23 8.02
CA VAL A 52 14.16 -13.45 8.14
C VAL A 52 14.23 -12.52 9.36
N ARG A 53 14.78 -12.98 10.50
CA ARG A 53 15.01 -12.13 11.67
C ARG A 53 15.96 -10.97 11.39
N ASN A 54 17.04 -11.21 10.64
CA ASN A 54 17.95 -10.13 10.25
C ASN A 54 17.26 -9.13 9.31
N THR A 55 16.50 -9.63 8.34
CA THR A 55 15.70 -8.77 7.43
C THR A 55 14.68 -7.94 8.22
N GLN A 56 13.99 -8.55 9.19
CA GLN A 56 13.04 -7.87 10.07
C GLN A 56 13.71 -6.69 10.79
N LYS A 57 14.85 -6.89 11.45
CA LYS A 57 15.58 -5.83 12.15
C LYS A 57 15.99 -4.68 11.22
N ILE A 58 16.44 -4.99 10.00
CA ILE A 58 16.79 -3.97 9.00
C ILE A 58 15.55 -3.15 8.63
N THR A 59 14.42 -3.81 8.36
CA THR A 59 13.17 -3.11 8.01
C THR A 59 12.59 -2.30 9.17
N GLU A 60 12.72 -2.77 10.42
CA GLU A 60 12.33 -2.04 11.62
C GLU A 60 13.16 -0.76 11.78
N ALA A 61 14.48 -0.87 11.62
CA ALA A 61 15.36 0.30 11.63
C ALA A 61 15.01 1.27 10.49
N MET A 62 14.79 0.77 9.28
CA MET A 62 14.38 1.59 8.13
C MET A 62 13.05 2.30 8.37
N LYS A 63 12.07 1.65 9.02
CA LYS A 63 10.78 2.25 9.38
C LYS A 63 10.98 3.45 10.31
N LEU A 64 11.81 3.31 11.34
CA LEU A 64 12.11 4.40 12.27
C LEU A 64 12.88 5.54 11.59
N VAL A 65 13.85 5.22 10.73
CA VAL A 65 14.60 6.23 9.95
C VAL A 65 13.67 6.99 8.99
N ALA A 66 12.77 6.28 8.32
CA ALA A 66 11.79 6.89 7.42
C ALA A 66 10.83 7.80 8.19
N ALA A 67 10.30 7.34 9.34
CA ALA A 67 9.44 8.15 10.20
C ALA A 67 10.15 9.43 10.68
N ALA A 68 11.41 9.32 11.10
CA ALA A 68 12.21 10.48 11.51
C ALA A 68 12.44 11.46 10.35
N LYS A 69 12.68 10.96 9.12
CA LYS A 69 12.82 11.81 7.92
C LYS A 69 11.53 12.54 7.58
N VAL A 70 10.38 11.86 7.64
CA VAL A 70 9.07 12.49 7.40
C VAL A 70 8.83 13.58 8.44
N ARG A 71 9.11 13.30 9.72
CA ARG A 71 8.96 14.30 10.78
C ARG A 71 9.85 15.53 10.54
N ARG A 72 11.13 15.34 10.19
CA ARG A 72 12.02 16.47 9.85
C ARG A 72 11.51 17.28 8.66
N ALA A 73 10.98 16.62 7.63
CA ALA A 73 10.41 17.29 6.46
C ALA A 73 9.16 18.12 6.85
N GLN A 74 8.31 17.58 7.73
CA GLN A 74 7.14 18.30 8.26
C GLN A 74 7.57 19.52 9.08
N GLU A 75 8.56 19.37 9.96
CA GLU A 75 9.12 20.49 10.73
C GLU A 75 9.71 21.57 9.83
N ALA A 76 10.42 21.19 8.76
CA ALA A 76 10.93 22.12 7.75
C ALA A 76 9.79 22.90 7.08
N VAL A 77 8.71 22.23 6.67
CA VAL A 77 7.53 22.88 6.08
C VAL A 77 6.90 23.88 7.06
N VAL A 78 6.72 23.49 8.34
CA VAL A 78 6.17 24.38 9.37
C VAL A 78 7.08 25.59 9.59
N SER A 79 8.40 25.40 9.62
CA SER A 79 9.36 26.50 9.77
C SER A 79 9.36 27.48 8.59
N SER A 80 9.00 27.02 7.38
CA SER A 80 8.88 27.88 6.18
C SER A 80 7.54 28.63 6.07
N ARG A 81 6.54 28.30 6.89
CA ARG A 81 5.23 28.97 6.88
C ARG A 81 5.29 30.48 7.11
N PRO A 82 5.96 31.02 8.15
CA PRO A 82 5.96 32.46 8.39
C PRO A 82 6.52 33.27 7.20
N PHE A 83 7.51 32.72 6.49
CA PHE A 83 8.02 33.36 5.27
C PHE A 83 6.98 33.36 4.14
N SER A 84 6.29 32.24 3.93
CA SER A 84 5.28 32.12 2.88
C SER A 84 4.08 33.02 3.16
N GLU A 85 3.66 33.14 4.43
CA GLU A 85 2.57 34.02 4.87
C GLU A 85 2.92 35.50 4.66
N ALA A 86 4.11 35.93 5.10
CA ALA A 86 4.58 37.30 4.88
C ALA A 86 4.71 37.63 3.37
N LEU A 87 5.18 36.69 2.56
CA LEU A 87 5.27 36.88 1.11
C LEU A 87 3.89 37.09 0.47
N VAL A 88 2.90 36.29 0.87
CA VAL A 88 1.52 36.43 0.36
C VAL A 88 0.93 37.77 0.80
N GLU A 89 1.16 38.21 2.04
CA GLU A 89 0.71 39.50 2.54
C GLU A 89 1.30 40.66 1.74
N VAL A 90 2.61 40.65 1.48
CA VAL A 90 3.27 41.68 0.66
C VAL A 90 2.72 41.69 -0.77
N LEU A 91 2.58 40.51 -1.40
CA LEU A 91 2.01 40.41 -2.75
C LEU A 91 0.54 40.87 -2.79
N TYR A 92 -0.23 40.64 -1.73
CA TYR A 92 -1.61 41.09 -1.63
C TYR A 92 -1.68 42.62 -1.52
N ASN A 93 -0.88 43.22 -0.64
CA ASN A 93 -0.82 44.67 -0.47
C ASN A 93 -0.37 45.37 -1.77
N MET A 94 0.65 44.83 -2.44
CA MET A 94 1.09 45.33 -3.75
C MET A 94 -0.02 45.24 -4.79
N ASN A 95 -0.72 44.10 -4.88
CA ASN A 95 -1.83 43.97 -5.83
C ASN A 95 -2.98 44.92 -5.55
N GLN A 96 -3.24 45.31 -4.30
CA GLN A 96 -4.27 46.30 -3.97
C GLN A 96 -3.87 47.73 -4.38
N GLU A 97 -2.61 48.10 -4.18
CA GLU A 97 -2.10 49.43 -4.53
C GLU A 97 -1.98 49.62 -6.05
N ILE A 98 -1.56 48.57 -6.75
CA ILE A 98 -1.34 48.56 -8.22
C ILE A 98 -2.65 48.56 -9.02
N GLN A 99 -3.83 48.32 -8.43
CA GLN A 99 -5.11 48.40 -9.20
C GLN A 99 -5.38 49.76 -9.86
N THR A 100 -4.60 50.79 -9.50
CA THR A 100 -4.71 52.14 -10.05
C THR A 100 -3.77 52.38 -11.25
N GLU A 101 -2.74 51.56 -11.46
CA GLU A 101 -1.71 51.72 -12.49
C GLU A 101 -1.56 50.42 -13.31
N ASP A 102 -1.69 50.48 -14.64
CA ASP A 102 -1.52 49.31 -15.52
C ASP A 102 -0.04 48.85 -15.59
N ILE A 103 0.38 48.01 -14.64
CA ILE A 103 1.73 47.43 -14.62
C ILE A 103 1.76 46.10 -15.39
N ASP A 104 2.45 46.06 -16.54
CA ASP A 104 2.64 44.83 -17.35
C ASP A 104 3.83 44.01 -16.82
N LEU A 105 3.55 42.99 -15.99
CA LEU A 105 4.56 42.00 -15.60
C LEU A 105 4.54 40.80 -16.56
N PRO A 106 5.70 40.36 -17.09
CA PRO A 106 5.76 39.26 -18.06
C PRO A 106 5.31 37.90 -17.50
N LEU A 107 5.30 37.74 -16.17
CA LEU A 107 4.87 36.50 -15.49
C LEU A 107 3.35 36.42 -15.29
N THR A 108 2.64 37.55 -15.22
CA THR A 108 1.18 37.59 -15.05
C THR A 108 0.45 37.71 -16.39
N ARG A 109 1.16 37.94 -17.49
CA ARG A 109 0.60 38.04 -18.83
C ARG A 109 -0.01 36.71 -19.30
N THR A 110 -1.34 36.66 -19.37
CA THR A 110 -2.06 35.53 -19.96
C THR A 110 -1.80 35.48 -21.47
N ARG A 111 -1.05 34.46 -21.91
CA ARG A 111 -0.72 34.23 -23.32
C ARG A 111 -1.41 32.97 -23.83
N PRO A 112 -1.73 32.88 -25.14
CA PRO A 112 -2.25 31.63 -25.71
C PRO A 112 -1.27 30.49 -25.44
N VAL A 113 -1.79 29.40 -24.90
CA VAL A 113 -1.00 28.25 -24.46
C VAL A 113 -0.52 27.49 -25.70
N LYS A 114 0.76 27.66 -26.05
CA LYS A 114 1.41 26.89 -27.13
C LYS A 114 2.11 25.63 -26.60
N LYS A 115 2.71 25.77 -25.41
CA LYS A 115 3.53 24.74 -24.78
C LYS A 115 3.37 24.74 -23.27
N VAL A 116 3.26 23.56 -22.67
CA VAL A 116 3.10 23.37 -21.23
C VAL A 116 4.32 22.65 -20.65
N ALA A 117 4.90 23.21 -19.58
CA ALA A 117 5.96 22.53 -18.83
C ALA A 117 5.33 21.71 -17.71
N LEU A 118 5.67 20.43 -17.63
CA LEU A 118 5.27 19.52 -16.55
C LEU A 118 6.51 19.14 -15.75
N VAL A 119 6.53 19.44 -14.46
CA VAL A 119 7.60 19.04 -13.54
C VAL A 119 7.07 17.93 -12.65
N VAL A 120 7.69 16.74 -12.71
CA VAL A 120 7.25 15.57 -11.96
C VAL A 120 8.23 15.29 -10.82
N LEU A 121 7.76 15.37 -9.58
CA LEU A 121 8.59 15.11 -8.41
C LEU A 121 8.38 13.68 -7.91
N THR A 122 9.41 12.85 -7.98
CA THR A 122 9.41 11.45 -7.51
C THR A 122 10.38 11.21 -6.37
N GLY A 123 10.24 10.07 -5.67
CA GLY A 123 11.17 9.67 -4.63
C GLY A 123 12.42 8.96 -5.19
N GLU A 124 13.60 9.37 -4.70
CA GLU A 124 14.92 8.83 -5.09
C GLU A 124 15.18 7.36 -4.70
N ARG A 125 14.51 6.87 -3.64
CA ARG A 125 14.78 5.53 -3.09
C ARG A 125 13.68 4.53 -3.46
N GLY A 126 14.10 3.30 -3.77
CA GLY A 126 13.21 2.15 -3.89
C GLY A 126 12.61 1.71 -2.55
N LEU A 127 11.78 0.65 -2.57
CA LEU A 127 11.01 0.13 -1.42
C LEU A 127 9.95 1.10 -0.88
N CYS A 128 9.47 2.04 -1.70
CA CYS A 128 8.43 3.01 -1.38
C CYS A 128 6.98 2.51 -1.62
N GLY A 129 6.80 1.21 -1.83
CA GLY A 129 5.51 0.64 -2.23
C GLY A 129 5.04 1.20 -3.59
N SER A 130 3.81 1.68 -3.66
CA SER A 130 3.18 2.19 -4.88
C SER A 130 3.37 3.69 -5.13
N PHE A 131 4.12 4.41 -4.28
CA PHE A 131 4.24 5.88 -4.35
C PHE A 131 4.71 6.38 -5.72
N ASN A 132 5.91 5.97 -6.17
CA ASN A 132 6.47 6.42 -7.44
C ASN A 132 5.59 6.00 -8.64
N ASN A 133 5.04 4.79 -8.62
CA ASN A 133 4.17 4.30 -9.69
C ASN A 133 2.88 5.13 -9.80
N ASN A 134 2.29 5.56 -8.69
CA ASN A 134 1.08 6.37 -8.70
C ASN A 134 1.34 7.77 -9.24
N VAL A 135 2.47 8.38 -8.87
CA VAL A 135 2.88 9.71 -9.39
C VAL A 135 3.07 9.66 -10.90
N LEU A 136 3.81 8.66 -11.40
CA LEU A 136 4.05 8.49 -12.83
C LEU A 136 2.76 8.23 -13.60
N LYS A 137 1.86 7.36 -13.12
CA LYS A 137 0.55 7.14 -13.75
C LYS A 137 -0.27 8.42 -13.87
N LYS A 138 -0.22 9.30 -12.84
CA LYS A 138 -0.93 10.58 -12.87
C LYS A 138 -0.30 11.55 -13.86
N ALA A 139 1.03 11.55 -13.95
CA ALA A 139 1.76 12.32 -14.96
C ALA A 139 1.41 11.85 -16.37
N ASP A 140 1.39 10.55 -16.63
CA ASP A 140 1.01 9.96 -17.92
C ASP A 140 -0.43 10.34 -18.30
N THR A 141 -1.37 10.23 -17.36
CA THR A 141 -2.76 10.66 -17.57
C THR A 141 -2.82 12.13 -17.97
N ARG A 142 -2.04 12.99 -17.30
CA ARG A 142 -2.02 14.42 -17.60
C ARG A 142 -1.37 14.72 -18.95
N ILE A 143 -0.34 13.97 -19.32
CA ILE A 143 0.30 14.06 -20.63
C ILE A 143 -0.69 13.70 -21.73
N ASP A 144 -1.48 12.64 -21.54
CA ASP A 144 -2.47 12.21 -22.53
C ASP A 144 -3.61 13.22 -22.67
N GLU A 145 -4.07 13.84 -21.57
CA GLU A 145 -4.99 14.99 -21.62
C GLU A 145 -4.42 16.17 -22.43
N LEU A 146 -3.13 16.50 -22.24
CA LEU A 146 -2.48 17.58 -22.97
C LEU A 146 -2.30 17.27 -24.45
N LYS A 147 -2.03 16.01 -24.80
CA LYS A 147 -1.97 15.54 -26.19
C LYS A 147 -3.34 15.63 -26.88
N GLN A 148 -4.42 15.27 -26.19
CA GLN A 148 -5.78 15.39 -26.73
C GLN A 148 -6.16 16.85 -27.02
N LEU A 149 -5.63 17.78 -26.23
CA LEU A 149 -5.79 19.22 -26.46
C LEU A 149 -4.86 19.76 -27.57
N GLY A 150 -4.00 18.93 -28.17
CA GLY A 150 -3.08 19.32 -29.24
C GLY A 150 -1.95 20.24 -28.79
N LEU A 151 -1.62 20.26 -27.50
CA LEU A 151 -0.60 21.13 -26.92
C LEU A 151 0.77 20.43 -26.85
N GLU A 152 1.84 21.15 -27.19
CA GLU A 152 3.20 20.65 -26.97
C GLU A 152 3.51 20.62 -25.47
N TYR A 153 4.19 19.58 -24.99
CA TYR A 153 4.63 19.52 -23.59
C TYR A 153 6.14 19.28 -23.47
N THR A 154 6.73 19.77 -22.39
CA THR A 154 8.10 19.41 -21.98
C THR A 154 8.02 18.88 -20.55
N SER A 155 8.40 17.62 -20.39
CA SER A 155 8.49 16.96 -19.10
C SER A 155 9.92 16.97 -18.59
N SER A 156 10.12 17.34 -17.32
CA SER A 156 11.39 17.23 -16.59
C SER A 156 11.19 16.48 -15.29
#